data_AF-A0A935MXM7-F1
#
_entry.id   AF-A0A935MXM7-F1
#
_cell.length_a   1.000
_cell.length_b   1.000
_cell.length_c   1.000
_cell.angle_alpha   90.00
_cell.angle_beta   90.00
_cell.angle_gamma   90.00
#
_symmetry.space_group_name_H-M   'P 1'
#
loop_
_entity.id
_entity.type
_entity.pdbx_description
1 polymer ?
#
loop_
_entity_poly.entity_id
_entity_poly.type
_entity_poly.pdbx_seq_one_letter_code
_entity_poly.pdbx_strand_id
1 'polypeptide(L)'
;MKQIIISVAGTDGTREYKDVQLLPGTKPRDVLAQLNLNGFQLNKAEGGAFGFNDDLYQAVADDQKIFATKSDVEAGLLVRA
;
A
#
# COMPACT_ATOMS: atom_id res chain seq x y z
N MET A 1 15.31 7.28 8.31
CA MET A 1 14.44 7.43 7.12
C MET A 1 14.39 6.07 6.48
N LYS A 2 13.19 5.60 6.12
CA LYS A 2 13.03 4.32 5.42
C LYS A 2 12.47 4.58 4.04
N GLN A 3 12.86 3.80 3.06
CA GLN A 3 12.22 3.80 1.75
C GLN A 3 11.42 2.53 1.57
N ILE A 4 10.23 2.64 1.00
CA ILE A 4 9.41 1.49 0.63
C ILE A 4 8.88 1.66 -0.78
N ILE A 5 8.48 0.55 -1.37
CA ILE A 5 7.91 0.53 -2.71
C ILE A 5 6.44 0.15 -2.56
N ILE A 6 5.55 1.06 -2.96
CA ILE A 6 4.10 0.87 -2.93
C ILE A 6 3.65 0.47 -4.32
N SER A 7 3.19 -0.77 -4.45
CA SER A 7 2.54 -1.25 -5.67
C SER A 7 1.05 -0.94 -5.60
N VAL A 8 0.62 0.08 -6.31
CA VAL A 8 -0.78 0.46 -6.46
C VAL A 8 -1.43 -0.43 -7.51
N ALA A 9 -2.42 -1.21 -7.11
CA ALA A 9 -3.25 -1.94 -8.04
C ALA A 9 -4.25 -0.97 -8.69
N GLY A 10 -3.93 -0.48 -9.89
CA GLY A 10 -4.84 0.31 -10.69
C GLY A 10 -6.04 -0.50 -11.16
N THR A 11 -7.19 0.15 -11.34
CA THR A 11 -8.42 -0.45 -11.87
C THR A 11 -8.30 -0.88 -13.34
N ASP A 12 -7.27 -0.42 -14.05
CA ASP A 12 -7.02 -0.69 -15.47
C ASP A 12 -6.00 -1.84 -15.71
N GLY A 13 -5.75 -2.67 -14.69
CA GLY A 13 -4.80 -3.79 -14.79
C GLY A 13 -3.32 -3.38 -14.81
N THR A 14 -3.02 -2.08 -14.76
CA THR A 14 -1.66 -1.56 -14.60
C THR A 14 -1.33 -1.40 -13.11
N ARG A 15 -0.28 -2.10 -12.67
CA ARG A 15 0.29 -1.92 -11.32
C ARG A 15 1.31 -0.79 -11.38
N GLU A 16 1.03 0.32 -10.71
CA GLU A 16 2.00 1.40 -10.57
C GLU A 16 2.88 1.13 -9.34
N TYR A 17 4.20 1.22 -9.50
CA TYR A 17 5.13 1.15 -8.38
C TYR A 17 5.56 2.57 -8.03
N LYS A 18 5.39 2.96 -6.77
CA LYS A 18 5.79 4.27 -6.26
C LYS A 18 6.72 4.11 -5.09
N ASP A 19 7.90 4.69 -5.21
CA ASP A 19 8.87 4.77 -4.13
C ASP A 19 8.42 5.87 -3.16
N VAL A 20 8.22 5.49 -1.89
CA VAL A 20 7.78 6.40 -0.83
C VAL A 20 8.78 6.37 0.31
N GLN A 21 9.24 7.56 0.68
CA GLN A 21 10.02 7.75 1.89
C GLN A 21 9.11 7.81 3.10
N LEU A 22 9.28 6.87 4.02
CA LEU A 22 8.62 6.86 5.31
C LEU A 22 9.47 7.58 6.34
N LEU A 23 8.82 8.52 7.01
CA LEU A 23 9.34 9.17 8.20
C LEU A 23 8.86 8.40 9.44
N PRO A 24 9.60 8.48 10.56
CA PRO A 24 9.11 7.94 11.82
C PRO A 24 7.78 8.61 12.20
N GLY A 25 6.77 7.81 12.52
CA GLY A 25 5.40 8.28 12.78
C GLY A 25 4.51 8.43 11.54
N THR A 26 5.02 8.16 10.33
CA THR A 26 4.19 8.14 9.12
C THR A 26 3.16 7.02 9.20
N LYS A 27 1.88 7.39 9.04
CA LYS A 27 0.76 6.46 9.07
C LYS A 27 0.35 6.06 7.65
N PRO A 28 -0.27 4.87 7.48
CA PRO A 28 -0.80 4.42 6.19
C PRO A 28 -1.71 5.44 5.52
N ARG A 29 -2.58 6.08 6.31
CA ARG A 29 -3.51 7.12 5.84
C ARG A 29 -2.80 8.32 5.20
N ASP A 30 -1.68 8.75 5.77
CA ASP A 30 -0.96 9.94 5.34
C ASP A 30 -0.27 9.66 4.00
N VAL A 31 0.29 8.45 3.85
CA VAL A 31 0.86 7.98 2.58
C VAL A 31 -0.20 7.83 1.50
N LEU A 32 -1.34 7.23 1.82
CA LEU A 32 -2.47 7.10 0.89
C LEU A 32 -3.00 8.48 0.47
N ALA A 33 -3.14 9.42 1.41
CA ALA A 33 -3.54 10.79 1.12
C ALA A 33 -2.51 11.52 0.23
N GLN A 34 -1.21 11.35 0.49
CA GLN A 34 -0.13 11.91 -0.33
C GLN A 34 -0.15 11.38 -1.76
N LEU A 35 -0.51 10.12 -1.95
CA LEU A 35 -0.65 9.49 -3.27
C LEU A 35 -2.04 9.72 -3.89
N ASN A 36 -2.94 10.43 -3.22
CA ASN A 36 -4.34 10.64 -3.60
C ASN A 36 -5.11 9.32 -3.82
N LEU A 37 -4.73 8.27 -3.08
CA LEU A 37 -5.34 6.95 -3.11
C LEU A 37 -6.48 6.86 -2.09
N ASN A 38 -7.47 7.73 -2.27
CA ASN A 38 -8.66 7.75 -1.42
C ASN A 38 -9.51 6.49 -1.65
N GLY A 39 -9.80 5.75 -0.57
CA GLY A 39 -10.52 4.47 -0.65
C GLY A 39 -9.63 3.26 -0.99
N PHE A 40 -8.31 3.41 -0.92
CA PHE A 40 -7.37 2.29 -0.98
C PHE A 40 -6.93 1.86 0.41
N GLN A 41 -6.51 0.61 0.50
CA GLN A 41 -5.97 0.01 1.71
C GLN A 41 -4.58 -0.52 1.42
N LEU A 42 -3.64 -0.20 2.31
CA LEU A 42 -2.29 -0.73 2.24
C LEU A 42 -2.29 -2.15 2.81
N ASN A 43 -1.61 -3.05 2.12
CA ASN A 43 -1.43 -4.45 2.46
C ASN A 43 0.05 -4.80 2.47
N LYS A 44 0.42 -5.65 3.43
CA LYS A 44 1.76 -6.22 3.55
C LYS A 44 2.01 -7.20 2.40
N ALA A 45 3.28 -7.34 2.00
CA ALA A 45 3.64 -8.33 0.99
C ALA A 45 3.47 -9.78 1.45
N GLU A 46 3.61 -10.03 2.75
CA GLU A 46 3.37 -11.33 3.40
C GLU A 46 1.88 -11.65 3.60
N GLY A 47 0.98 -10.74 3.23
CA GLY A 47 -0.47 -10.87 3.44
C GLY A 47 -0.95 -10.18 4.71
N GLY A 48 -2.11 -9.54 4.62
CA GLY A 48 -2.72 -8.76 5.70
C GLY A 48 -2.65 -7.25 5.48
N ALA A 49 -3.68 -6.55 5.91
CA ALA A 49 -3.79 -5.11 5.75
C ALA A 49 -3.14 -4.33 6.90
N PHE A 50 -2.59 -3.16 6.61
CA PHE A 50 -2.17 -2.21 7.65
C PHE A 50 -3.40 -1.52 8.25
N GLY A 51 -3.37 -1.30 9.56
CA GLY A 51 -4.39 -0.52 10.25
C GLY A 51 -4.29 0.97 9.92
N PHE A 52 -5.42 1.67 9.86
CA PHE A 52 -5.46 3.11 9.50
C PHE A 52 -4.60 4.01 10.41
N ASN A 53 -4.50 3.67 11.70
CA ASN A 53 -3.74 4.41 12.70
C ASN A 53 -2.39 3.75 13.06
N ASP A 54 -2.06 2.64 12.40
CA ASP A 54 -0.85 1.89 12.67
C ASP A 54 0.40 2.65 12.25
N ASP A 55 1.54 2.26 12.80
CA ASP A 55 2.82 2.90 12.49
C ASP A 55 3.46 2.18 11.31
N LEU A 56 3.19 2.68 10.10
CA LEU A 56 3.68 2.07 8.86
C LEU A 56 5.21 1.95 8.89
N TYR A 57 5.90 2.97 9.40
CA TYR A 57 7.36 2.98 9.55
C TYR A 57 7.90 1.82 10.39
N GLN A 58 7.18 1.41 11.44
CA GLN A 58 7.58 0.27 12.28
C GLN A 58 7.13 -1.06 11.68
N ALA A 59 5.98 -1.06 11.02
CA ALA A 59 5.36 -2.26 10.46
C ALA A 59 6.05 -2.75 9.16
N VAL A 60 6.87 -1.92 8.51
CA VAL A 60 7.62 -2.27 7.29
C VAL A 60 9.13 -2.19 7.49
N ALA A 61 9.85 -3.04 6.78
CA ALA A 61 11.31 -2.95 6.65
C ALA A 61 11.70 -1.84 5.65
N ASP A 62 12.98 -1.47 5.66
CA ASP A 62 13.55 -0.66 4.59
C ASP A 62 13.56 -1.47 3.28
N ASP A 63 13.33 -0.82 2.15
CA ASP A 63 13.13 -1.42 0.82
C ASP A 63 11.98 -2.45 0.74
N GLN A 64 11.08 -2.44 1.72
CA GLN A 64 9.94 -3.35 1.76
C GLN A 64 8.93 -2.99 0.66
N LYS A 65 8.52 -4.00 -0.10
CA LYS A 65 7.40 -3.89 -1.03
C LYS A 65 6.08 -4.06 -0.28
N ILE A 66 5.13 -3.16 -0.52
CA ILE A 66 3.76 -3.24 -0.02
C ILE A 66 2.77 -2.97 -1.15
N PHE A 67 1.51 -3.34 -0.96
CA PHE A 67 0.49 -3.27 -1.99
C PHE A 67 -0.64 -2.32 -1.57
N ALA A 68 -0.99 -1.36 -2.41
CA ALA A 68 -2.18 -0.53 -2.24
C ALA A 68 -3.30 -1.10 -3.14
N THR A 69 -4.29 -1.73 -2.54
CA THR A 69 -5.48 -2.23 -3.26
C THR A 69 -6.67 -1.36 -2.91
N LYS A 70 -7.47 -0.98 -3.90
CA LYS A 70 -8.71 -0.24 -3.67
C LYS A 70 -9.65 -1.12 -2.85
N SER A 71 -10.16 -0.63 -1.72
CA SER A 71 -11.15 -1.36 -0.91
C SER A 71 -12.48 -1.57 -1.66
N ASP A 72 -12.70 -0.77 -2.71
CA ASP A 72 -13.83 -0.87 -3.65
C ASP A 72 -13.62 -1.92 -4.75
N VAL A 73 -12.44 -2.52 -4.85
CA VAL A 73 -12.16 -3.56 -5.85
C VAL A 73 -12.36 -4.90 -5.17
N GLU A 74 -13.37 -5.63 -5.64
CA GLU A 74 -13.59 -7.04 -5.38
C GLU A 74 -12.25 -7.78 -5.47
N ALA A 75 -11.67 -8.10 -4.31
CA ALA A 75 -10.48 -8.93 -4.17
C ALA A 75 -10.86 -10.36 -4.58
N GLY A 76 -11.04 -10.59 -5.87
CA GLY A 76 -11.68 -11.80 -6.39
C GLY A 76 -11.44 -12.12 -7.87
N LEU A 77 -10.66 -11.34 -8.62
CA LEU A 77 -10.35 -11.72 -10.01
C LEU A 77 -9.09 -12.58 -10.10
N LEU A 78 -9.16 -13.76 -9.52
CA LEU A 78 -8.35 -14.92 -9.88
C LEU A 78 -9.00 -15.56 -11.12
N VAL A 79 -8.93 -14.90 -12.28
CA VAL A 79 -9.23 -15.58 -13.54
C VAL A 79 -8.01 -16.44 -13.88
N ARG A 80 -8.04 -17.68 -13.40
CA ARG A 80 -7.29 -18.78 -14.01
C ARG A 80 -8.03 -19.07 -15.32
N ALA A 81 -7.41 -18.74 -16.44
CA ALA A 81 -7.75 -19.28 -17.75
C ALA A 81 -6.75 -20.39 -18.09
#